data_AF-A0A3Q8UVU6-F1
#
_entry.id   AF-A0A3Q8UVU6-F1
#
_cell.length_a   1.000
_cell.length_b   1.000
_cell.length_c   1.000
_cell.angle_alpha   90.00
_cell.angle_beta   90.00
_cell.angle_gamma   90.00
#
_symmetry.space_group_name_H-M   'P 1'
#
loop_
_entity.id
_entity.type
_entity.pdbx_description
1 polymer ?
#
loop_
_entity_poly.entity_id
_entity_poly.type
_entity_poly.pdbx_seq_one_letter_code
_entity_poly.pdbx_strand_id
1 'polypeptide(L)'
;MDLRTALLLPGQGAYRPGAFAGPVSAPVADLLAVVDTVAAEFGHDPISPLLTDAGADAADGRRLAETDPFALQLAIYAAALVYAREVDLRAPADVVLGHSMGEMAAAAHAGCFTAADGARIAAHRARALEHGAAGTGGMLALTLPARRATALLAAAELPGARLAVVNAPRHVVVSGPGDALGRLAALADVLGVRAVRLTAPYPFHNPLLATAQAEFAAAIEGIPERPAQRRLYSPALGGLVGDDTDVKASLVAAVTRPVDFLAALRELQTYGLESVVECGRAGLGELVRQAVGCGTQTADRWLATATGERPAAPTASPVPDPGAGAPVPAPAARELPAARVPGPAPVRATESAASGRAADPAAPSAPPTAAVPPPAAAGPGPLPAPSPAGPAAGGGVLAALQQVYADRLGYPVEAMDPDADLEGDLGIDSLKRMEVLSTLIDRFGLHHVADDTRFALQSTLGDLARLIDETGRTTGPAAPTAVRADG
;
A
#
# COMPACT_ATOMS: atom_id res chain seq x y z
N MET A 1 -29.18 10.79 -9.41
CA MET A 1 -28.03 11.45 -10.06
C MET A 1 -27.32 10.40 -10.88
N ASP A 2 -26.82 10.71 -12.07
CA ASP A 2 -26.10 9.76 -12.93
C ASP A 2 -24.64 10.22 -12.99
N LEU A 3 -23.76 9.56 -12.21
CA LEU A 3 -22.33 9.87 -12.04
C LEU A 3 -21.50 8.69 -12.54
N ARG A 4 -21.35 8.54 -13.85
CA ARG A 4 -20.77 7.34 -14.47
C ARG A 4 -19.26 7.33 -14.42
N THR A 5 -18.64 8.50 -14.47
CA THR A 5 -17.19 8.66 -14.58
C THR A 5 -16.66 9.46 -13.39
N ALA A 6 -15.60 8.96 -12.75
CA ALA A 6 -14.93 9.68 -11.69
C ALA A 6 -13.43 9.88 -11.97
N LEU A 7 -12.94 11.08 -11.66
CA LEU A 7 -11.51 11.30 -11.45
C LEU A 7 -11.15 10.95 -10.02
N LEU A 8 -10.20 10.04 -9.83
CA LEU A 8 -9.66 9.67 -8.52
C LEU A 8 -8.28 10.29 -8.34
N LEU A 9 -8.17 11.28 -7.46
CA LEU A 9 -6.91 11.91 -7.10
C LEU A 9 -6.31 11.17 -5.90
N PRO A 10 -5.16 10.50 -6.07
CA PRO A 10 -4.63 9.58 -5.08
C PRO A 10 -3.81 10.28 -3.98
N GLY A 11 -3.47 9.52 -2.92
CA GLY A 11 -2.70 10.02 -1.78
C GLY A 11 -1.19 9.75 -1.83
N GLN A 12 -0.53 9.74 -0.66
CA GLN A 12 0.93 9.69 -0.45
C GLN A 12 1.68 8.60 -1.24
N GLY A 13 1.01 7.49 -1.55
CA GLY A 13 1.61 6.36 -2.25
C GLY A 13 1.69 6.50 -3.76
N ALA A 14 1.20 7.58 -4.38
CA ALA A 14 0.96 7.64 -5.83
C ALA A 14 1.98 8.47 -6.63
N TYR A 15 3.10 8.85 -6.01
CA TYR A 15 4.17 9.51 -6.73
C TYR A 15 4.78 8.60 -7.80
N ARG A 16 5.07 9.20 -8.97
CA ARG A 16 5.75 8.60 -10.11
C ARG A 16 6.88 9.56 -10.54
N PRO A 17 8.16 9.16 -10.43
CA PRO A 17 9.27 9.97 -10.93
C PRO A 17 9.12 10.21 -12.43
N GLY A 18 9.39 11.44 -12.89
CA GLY A 18 9.35 11.78 -14.30
C GLY A 18 7.95 11.58 -14.94
N ALA A 19 6.87 11.77 -14.17
CA ALA A 19 5.49 11.59 -14.64
C ALA A 19 5.14 12.37 -15.93
N PHE A 20 5.83 13.49 -16.16
CA PHE A 20 5.71 14.37 -17.30
C PHE A 20 7.05 14.56 -18.01
N ALA A 21 7.87 13.51 -18.08
CA ALA A 21 9.16 13.58 -18.76
C ALA A 21 9.00 13.85 -20.26
N GLY A 22 9.85 14.74 -20.77
CA GLY A 22 9.80 15.24 -22.14
C GLY A 22 9.06 16.58 -22.28
N PRO A 23 8.75 17.00 -23.52
CA PRO A 23 8.05 18.25 -23.76
C PRO A 23 6.63 18.23 -23.16
N VAL A 24 6.35 19.17 -22.27
CA VAL A 24 5.00 19.40 -21.74
C VAL A 24 4.34 20.58 -22.43
N SER A 25 3.00 20.63 -22.42
CA SER A 25 2.25 21.77 -22.94
C SER A 25 2.47 23.01 -22.06
N ALA A 26 2.28 24.21 -22.61
CA ALA A 26 2.40 25.45 -21.84
C ALA A 26 1.50 25.48 -20.58
N PRO A 27 0.21 25.04 -20.63
CA PRO A 27 -0.61 24.97 -19.42
C PRO A 27 -0.06 24.05 -18.32
N VAL A 28 0.61 22.96 -18.70
CA VAL A 28 1.24 22.05 -17.74
C VAL A 28 2.49 22.71 -17.14
N ALA A 29 3.34 23.32 -17.97
CA ALA A 29 4.51 24.07 -17.50
C ALA A 29 4.14 25.20 -16.54
N ASP A 30 3.10 25.97 -16.86
CA ASP A 30 2.60 27.07 -16.02
C ASP A 30 2.12 26.56 -14.65
N LEU A 31 1.43 25.42 -14.61
CA LEU A 31 0.97 24.82 -13.36
C LEU A 31 2.16 24.35 -12.50
N LEU A 32 3.15 23.70 -13.11
CA LEU A 32 4.35 23.27 -12.40
C LEU A 32 5.12 24.48 -11.83
N ALA A 33 5.25 25.56 -12.61
CA ALA A 33 5.86 26.81 -12.15
C ALA A 33 5.10 27.47 -10.98
N VAL A 34 3.76 27.36 -10.95
CA VAL A 34 2.95 27.79 -9.79
C VAL A 34 3.32 26.99 -8.54
N VAL A 35 3.47 25.67 -8.66
CA VAL A 35 3.85 24.82 -7.52
C VAL A 35 5.29 25.11 -7.07
N ASP A 36 6.22 25.35 -8.00
CA ASP A 36 7.59 25.76 -7.67
C ASP A 36 7.65 27.10 -6.95
N THR A 37 6.83 28.06 -7.38
CA THR A 37 6.70 29.35 -6.67
C THR A 37 6.24 29.13 -5.24
N VAL A 38 5.26 28.26 -5.02
CA VAL A 38 4.80 27.92 -3.68
C VAL A 38 5.88 27.17 -2.89
N ALA A 39 6.63 26.24 -3.48
CA ALA A 39 7.74 25.59 -2.78
C ALA A 39 8.79 26.62 -2.31
N ALA A 40 9.11 27.61 -3.14
CA ALA A 40 10.02 28.69 -2.80
C ALA A 40 9.49 29.59 -1.67
N GLU A 41 8.18 29.84 -1.58
CA GLU A 41 7.56 30.56 -0.44
C GLU A 41 7.85 29.87 0.91
N PHE A 42 8.11 28.56 0.90
CA PHE A 42 8.44 27.75 2.07
C PHE A 42 9.95 27.48 2.21
N GLY A 43 10.79 28.02 1.32
CA GLY A 43 12.24 27.85 1.35
C GLY A 43 12.73 26.50 0.81
N HIS A 44 11.93 25.82 -0.02
CA HIS A 44 12.31 24.56 -0.66
C HIS A 44 12.74 24.76 -2.12
N ASP A 45 13.49 23.79 -2.63
CA ASP A 45 13.86 23.71 -4.05
C ASP A 45 12.61 23.50 -4.94
N PRO A 46 12.71 23.82 -6.24
CA PRO A 46 11.65 23.54 -7.21
C PRO A 46 11.24 22.06 -7.21
N ILE A 47 9.93 21.81 -7.32
CA ILE A 47 9.30 20.49 -7.33
C ILE A 47 9.23 19.93 -8.74
N SER A 48 9.08 20.79 -9.75
CA SER A 48 8.92 20.39 -11.15
C SER A 48 9.98 19.41 -11.68
N PRO A 49 11.29 19.48 -11.30
CA PRO A 49 12.28 18.51 -11.76
C PRO A 49 11.95 17.06 -11.35
N LEU A 50 11.33 16.85 -10.19
CA LEU A 50 10.88 15.51 -9.74
C LEU A 50 9.85 14.88 -10.70
N LEU A 51 9.12 15.72 -11.43
CA LEU A 51 8.05 15.30 -12.33
C LEU A 51 8.48 15.33 -13.81
N THR A 52 9.50 16.11 -14.19
CA THR A 52 9.95 16.23 -15.58
C THR A 52 11.22 15.43 -15.89
N ASP A 53 12.02 15.08 -14.88
CA ASP A 53 13.27 14.37 -15.10
C ASP A 53 13.11 12.87 -14.83
N ALA A 54 13.19 12.05 -15.87
CA ALA A 54 13.11 10.58 -15.78
C ALA A 54 14.48 9.90 -15.61
N GLY A 55 15.51 10.64 -15.15
CA GLY A 55 16.87 10.12 -15.01
C GLY A 55 16.96 8.89 -14.07
N ALA A 56 18.00 8.08 -14.22
CA ALA A 56 18.23 6.89 -13.39
C ALA A 56 18.36 7.20 -11.88
N ASP A 57 18.68 8.46 -11.53
CA ASP A 57 18.76 8.99 -10.16
C ASP A 57 17.47 9.68 -9.70
N ALA A 58 16.38 9.63 -10.49
CA ALA A 58 15.11 10.24 -10.11
C ALA A 58 14.63 9.61 -8.80
N ALA A 59 14.54 10.43 -7.75
CA ALA A 59 14.32 9.97 -6.40
C ALA A 59 13.02 9.15 -6.35
N ASP A 60 13.13 7.87 -5.97
CA ASP A 60 11.95 7.04 -5.82
C ASP A 60 11.06 7.58 -4.68
N GLY A 61 9.76 7.28 -4.75
CA GLY A 61 8.81 7.81 -3.77
C GLY A 61 9.06 7.33 -2.33
N ARG A 62 9.73 6.18 -2.16
CA ARG A 62 10.07 5.65 -0.84
C ARG A 62 11.17 6.49 -0.20
N ARG A 63 12.23 6.76 -0.96
CA ARG A 63 13.36 7.61 -0.56
C ARG A 63 12.88 9.02 -0.27
N LEU A 64 12.07 9.62 -1.14
CA LEU A 64 11.49 10.94 -0.87
C LEU A 64 10.63 10.95 0.40
N ALA A 65 9.84 9.91 0.65
CA ALA A 65 9.05 9.82 1.88
C ALA A 65 9.91 9.80 3.15
N GLU A 66 11.19 9.43 3.06
CA GLU A 66 12.14 9.38 4.17
C GLU A 66 13.01 10.64 4.23
N THR A 67 13.43 11.19 3.09
CA THR A 67 14.41 12.29 3.00
C THR A 67 13.78 13.66 2.83
N ASP A 68 12.67 13.76 2.10
CA ASP A 68 11.97 15.01 1.81
C ASP A 68 10.44 14.79 1.67
N PRO A 69 9.74 14.54 2.80
CA PRO A 69 8.31 14.33 2.81
C PRO A 69 7.53 15.55 2.33
N PHE A 70 8.08 16.75 2.44
CA PHE A 70 7.52 17.98 1.89
C PHE A 70 7.46 17.94 0.36
N ALA A 71 8.60 17.73 -0.30
CA ALA A 71 8.66 17.71 -1.75
C ALA A 71 7.81 16.57 -2.33
N LEU A 72 7.78 15.41 -1.67
CA LEU A 72 6.91 14.29 -2.08
C LEU A 72 5.43 14.69 -2.13
N GLN A 73 4.96 15.39 -1.08
CA GLN A 73 3.55 15.79 -0.98
C GLN A 73 3.16 16.79 -2.07
N LEU A 74 4.01 17.79 -2.33
CA LEU A 74 3.77 18.76 -3.41
C LEU A 74 3.86 18.11 -4.79
N ALA A 75 4.78 17.17 -5.01
CA ALA A 75 4.91 16.46 -6.27
C ALA A 75 3.65 15.62 -6.57
N ILE A 76 3.09 14.94 -5.56
CA ILE A 76 1.83 14.20 -5.69
C ILE A 76 0.66 15.13 -6.00
N TYR A 77 0.55 16.25 -5.27
CA TYR A 77 -0.47 17.26 -5.52
C TYR A 77 -0.41 17.78 -6.96
N ALA A 78 0.78 18.19 -7.41
CA ALA A 78 1.00 18.74 -8.74
C ALA A 78 0.66 17.71 -9.83
N ALA A 79 1.16 16.48 -9.70
CA ALA A 79 0.89 15.43 -10.67
C ALA A 79 -0.60 15.09 -10.76
N ALA A 80 -1.28 14.94 -9.62
CA ALA A 80 -2.70 14.64 -9.59
C ALA A 80 -3.54 15.75 -10.22
N LEU A 81 -3.20 17.02 -9.94
CA LEU A 81 -3.90 18.17 -10.50
C LEU A 81 -3.66 18.31 -12.02
N VAL A 82 -2.44 18.08 -12.50
CA VAL A 82 -2.12 18.07 -13.94
C VAL A 82 -2.92 16.97 -14.64
N TYR A 83 -2.86 15.72 -14.16
CA TYR A 83 -3.59 14.63 -14.77
C TYR A 83 -5.10 14.88 -14.78
N ALA A 84 -5.68 15.35 -13.67
CA ALA A 84 -7.10 15.65 -13.57
C ALA A 84 -7.54 16.71 -14.59
N ARG A 85 -6.75 17.79 -14.75
CA ARG A 85 -7.02 18.84 -15.74
C ARG A 85 -6.89 18.33 -17.16
N GLU A 86 -5.82 17.60 -17.48
CA GLU A 86 -5.59 17.07 -18.83
C GLU A 86 -6.67 16.08 -19.26
N VAL A 87 -7.15 15.22 -18.35
CA VAL A 87 -8.27 14.30 -18.62
C VAL A 87 -9.55 15.09 -18.84
N ASP A 88 -9.91 16.00 -17.92
CA ASP A 88 -11.15 16.77 -18.02
C ASP A 88 -11.20 17.74 -19.21
N LEU A 89 -10.06 18.23 -19.69
CA LEU A 89 -9.98 19.04 -20.91
C LEU A 89 -10.41 18.24 -22.16
N ARG A 90 -10.21 16.92 -22.15
CA ARG A 90 -10.55 16.03 -23.27
C ARG A 90 -11.92 15.39 -23.11
N ALA A 91 -12.24 14.94 -21.90
CA ALA A 91 -13.55 14.41 -21.54
C ALA A 91 -13.83 14.70 -20.05
N PRO A 92 -14.69 15.70 -19.73
CA PRO A 92 -15.04 16.01 -18.36
C PRO A 92 -15.67 14.81 -17.63
N ALA A 93 -15.12 14.44 -16.48
CA ALA A 93 -15.72 13.45 -15.60
C ALA A 93 -16.93 14.02 -14.85
N ASP A 94 -17.84 13.13 -14.43
CA ASP A 94 -19.07 13.52 -13.73
C ASP A 94 -18.84 13.94 -12.28
N VAL A 95 -17.79 13.41 -11.65
CA VAL A 95 -17.42 13.66 -10.26
C VAL A 95 -15.92 13.55 -10.03
N VAL A 96 -15.41 14.32 -9.08
CA VAL A 96 -14.03 14.30 -8.61
C VAL A 96 -14.01 13.68 -7.21
N LEU A 97 -13.08 12.76 -6.96
CA LEU A 97 -12.92 12.02 -5.70
C LEU A 97 -11.45 12.08 -5.27
N GLY A 98 -11.18 12.49 -4.04
CA GLY A 98 -9.83 12.43 -3.46
C GLY A 98 -9.65 11.22 -2.54
N HIS A 99 -8.45 10.65 -2.49
CA HIS A 99 -8.06 9.66 -1.48
C HIS A 99 -7.04 10.26 -0.51
N SER A 100 -7.43 10.41 0.77
CA SER A 100 -6.57 10.97 1.81
C SER A 100 -6.04 12.36 1.38
N MET A 101 -4.72 12.55 1.31
CA MET A 101 -4.06 13.74 0.77
C MET A 101 -4.62 14.22 -0.58
N GLY A 102 -5.05 13.29 -1.44
CA GLY A 102 -5.59 13.61 -2.75
C GLY A 102 -6.83 14.50 -2.71
N GLU A 103 -7.52 14.61 -1.57
CA GLU A 103 -8.64 15.55 -1.38
C GLU A 103 -8.22 17.01 -1.56
N MET A 104 -6.97 17.39 -1.28
CA MET A 104 -6.48 18.76 -1.51
C MET A 104 -6.41 19.09 -3.01
N ALA A 105 -5.89 18.15 -3.82
CA ALA A 105 -5.88 18.29 -5.27
C ALA A 105 -7.30 18.21 -5.84
N ALA A 106 -8.16 17.35 -5.27
CA ALA A 106 -9.55 17.20 -5.71
C ALA A 106 -10.34 18.49 -5.46
N ALA A 107 -10.16 19.13 -4.30
CA ALA A 107 -10.77 20.41 -3.98
C ALA A 107 -10.27 21.54 -4.88
N ALA A 108 -8.97 21.59 -5.18
CA ALA A 108 -8.41 22.55 -6.13
C ALA A 108 -8.93 22.34 -7.56
N HIS A 109 -9.04 21.08 -8.00
CA HIS A 109 -9.58 20.73 -9.32
C HIS A 109 -11.09 21.03 -9.42
N ALA A 110 -11.83 20.82 -8.33
CA ALA A 110 -13.24 21.17 -8.24
C ALA A 110 -13.48 22.69 -8.11
N GLY A 111 -12.43 23.51 -8.00
CA GLY A 111 -12.54 24.97 -7.97
C GLY A 111 -12.76 25.57 -6.58
N CYS A 112 -12.72 24.76 -5.51
CA CYS A 112 -12.81 25.26 -4.13
C CYS A 112 -11.59 26.15 -3.80
N PHE A 113 -10.43 25.80 -4.35
CA PHE A 113 -9.17 26.52 -4.22
C PHE A 113 -8.53 26.75 -5.59
N THR A 114 -7.72 27.80 -5.72
CA THR A 114 -6.86 27.94 -6.91
C THR A 114 -5.76 26.88 -6.89
N ALA A 115 -5.06 26.68 -8.02
CA ALA A 115 -3.90 25.76 -8.05
C ALA A 115 -2.82 26.15 -7.04
N ALA A 116 -2.56 27.46 -6.89
CA ALA A 116 -1.60 27.99 -5.93
C ALA A 116 -2.10 27.78 -4.49
N ASP A 117 -3.37 28.08 -4.21
CA ASP A 117 -3.95 27.91 -2.87
C ASP A 117 -3.96 26.44 -2.44
N GLY A 118 -4.35 25.52 -3.31
CA GLY A 118 -4.27 24.09 -3.03
C GLY A 118 -2.83 23.60 -2.79
N ALA A 119 -1.85 24.16 -3.50
CA ALA A 119 -0.44 23.87 -3.27
C ALA A 119 0.01 24.41 -1.89
N ARG A 120 -0.42 25.62 -1.51
CA ARG A 120 -0.14 26.19 -0.18
C ARG A 120 -0.78 25.36 0.94
N ILE A 121 -2.00 24.86 0.74
CA ILE A 121 -2.64 23.92 1.68
C ILE A 121 -1.79 22.65 1.83
N ALA A 122 -1.35 22.05 0.73
CA ALA A 122 -0.47 20.88 0.77
C ALA A 122 0.87 21.17 1.48
N ALA A 123 1.48 22.33 1.20
CA ALA A 123 2.73 22.78 1.82
C ALA A 123 2.58 23.05 3.33
N HIS A 124 1.53 23.74 3.75
CA HIS A 124 1.24 23.96 5.17
C HIS A 124 0.98 22.65 5.91
N ARG A 125 0.27 21.71 5.29
CA ARG A 125 0.07 20.37 5.86
C ARG A 125 1.40 19.64 6.02
N ALA A 126 2.24 19.64 5.00
CA ALA A 126 3.54 18.99 5.04
C ALA A 126 4.42 19.56 6.15
N ARG A 127 4.54 20.89 6.22
CA ARG A 127 5.29 21.59 7.27
C ARG A 127 4.78 21.27 8.68
N ALA A 128 3.46 21.28 8.88
CA ALA A 128 2.87 20.96 10.18
C ALA A 128 3.15 19.51 10.61
N LEU A 129 3.17 18.56 9.67
CA LEU A 129 3.53 17.16 9.95
C LEU A 129 5.01 17.02 10.30
N GLU A 130 5.90 17.72 9.60
CA GLU A 130 7.33 17.69 9.90
C GLU A 130 7.63 18.20 11.31
N HIS A 131 6.98 19.29 11.74
CA HIS A 131 7.13 19.81 13.09
C HIS A 131 6.45 18.96 14.16
N GLY A 132 5.21 18.53 13.91
CA GLY A 132 4.31 17.99 14.94
C GLY A 132 4.18 16.47 14.97
N ALA A 133 4.75 15.73 14.01
CA ALA A 133 4.51 14.29 13.86
C ALA A 133 5.76 13.42 13.73
N ALA A 134 6.96 14.00 13.72
CA ALA A 134 8.21 13.24 13.59
C ALA A 134 8.35 12.17 14.68
N GLY A 135 8.61 10.93 14.28
CA GLY A 135 8.81 9.80 15.20
C GLY A 135 7.56 9.30 15.94
N THR A 136 6.37 9.82 15.64
CA THR A 136 5.13 9.47 16.35
C THR A 136 4.55 8.09 15.96
N GLY A 137 4.98 7.51 14.84
CA GLY A 137 4.49 6.21 14.40
C GLY A 137 4.59 5.97 12.90
N GLY A 138 3.75 5.08 12.39
CA GLY A 138 3.64 4.80 10.96
C GLY A 138 2.31 4.14 10.62
N MET A 139 2.29 3.34 9.56
CA MET A 139 1.09 2.67 9.08
C MET A 139 1.33 1.20 8.68
N LEU A 140 0.33 0.35 8.88
CA LEU A 140 0.30 -1.07 8.56
C LEU A 140 -0.97 -1.38 7.76
N ALA A 141 -0.81 -1.85 6.52
CA ALA A 141 -1.92 -2.38 5.72
C ALA A 141 -2.20 -3.84 6.14
N LEU A 142 -3.47 -4.20 6.24
CA LEU A 142 -3.91 -5.52 6.65
C LEU A 142 -4.99 -6.07 5.68
N THR A 143 -4.88 -7.35 5.33
CA THR A 143 -5.81 -8.02 4.40
C THR A 143 -6.97 -8.70 5.13
N LEU A 144 -7.85 -7.89 5.74
CA LEU A 144 -9.04 -8.33 6.45
C LEU A 144 -10.14 -7.24 6.45
N PRO A 145 -11.40 -7.59 6.74
CA PRO A 145 -12.48 -6.61 6.88
C PRO A 145 -12.28 -5.66 8.07
N ALA A 146 -12.74 -4.41 7.94
CA ALA A 146 -12.68 -3.38 8.99
C ALA A 146 -13.19 -3.87 10.35
N ARG A 147 -14.32 -4.59 10.39
CA ARG A 147 -14.87 -5.17 11.63
C ARG A 147 -13.87 -6.07 12.36
N ARG A 148 -13.09 -6.89 11.63
CA ARG A 148 -12.09 -7.78 12.23
C ARG A 148 -10.88 -6.99 12.69
N ALA A 149 -10.43 -6.00 11.92
CA ALA A 149 -9.33 -5.13 12.34
C ALA A 149 -9.67 -4.36 13.63
N THR A 150 -10.88 -3.79 13.73
CA THR A 150 -11.35 -3.13 14.95
C THR A 150 -11.39 -4.09 16.14
N ALA A 151 -11.90 -5.32 15.94
CA ALA A 151 -11.91 -6.34 16.99
C ALA A 151 -10.49 -6.73 17.45
N LEU A 152 -9.54 -6.87 16.51
CA LEU A 152 -8.14 -7.17 16.84
C LEU A 152 -7.47 -6.03 17.61
N LEU A 153 -7.69 -4.77 17.19
CA LEU A 153 -7.16 -3.60 17.90
C LEU A 153 -7.67 -3.51 19.34
N ALA A 154 -8.96 -3.81 19.54
CA ALA A 154 -9.58 -3.83 20.86
C ALA A 154 -9.05 -4.99 21.73
N ALA A 155 -9.01 -6.21 21.18
CA ALA A 155 -8.59 -7.40 21.92
C ALA A 155 -7.10 -7.41 22.28
N ALA A 156 -6.25 -6.84 21.43
CA ALA A 156 -4.81 -6.77 21.67
C ALA A 156 -4.39 -5.60 22.57
N GLU A 157 -5.34 -4.73 22.94
CA GLU A 157 -5.12 -3.53 23.76
C GLU A 157 -3.89 -2.75 23.28
N LEU A 158 -3.95 -2.25 22.05
CA LEU A 158 -2.84 -1.53 21.40
C LEU A 158 -3.05 -0.02 21.53
N PRO A 159 -2.41 0.67 22.51
CA PRO A 159 -2.62 2.10 22.72
C PRO A 159 -2.13 2.89 21.51
N GLY A 160 -2.86 3.94 21.13
CA GLY A 160 -2.52 4.80 19.99
C GLY A 160 -2.73 4.18 18.59
N ALA A 161 -2.84 2.86 18.45
CA ALA A 161 -3.16 2.23 17.17
C ALA A 161 -4.64 2.41 16.81
N ARG A 162 -4.94 2.89 15.61
CA ARG A 162 -6.29 3.19 15.12
C ARG A 162 -6.47 2.68 13.70
N LEU A 163 -7.68 2.24 13.38
CA LEU A 163 -8.09 2.05 11.99
C LEU A 163 -8.04 3.43 11.30
N ALA A 164 -7.17 3.55 10.32
CA ALA A 164 -6.85 4.81 9.63
C ALA A 164 -7.62 4.92 8.32
N VAL A 165 -7.67 3.83 7.55
CA VAL A 165 -8.31 3.83 6.22
C VAL A 165 -9.02 2.50 5.98
N VAL A 166 -10.23 2.56 5.42
CA VAL A 166 -10.94 1.40 4.86
C VAL A 166 -10.96 1.55 3.34
N ASN A 167 -10.10 0.81 2.65
CA ASN A 167 -9.92 0.96 1.19
C ASN A 167 -10.84 0.04 0.38
N ALA A 168 -10.98 -1.21 0.83
CA ALA A 168 -11.74 -2.24 0.12
C ALA A 168 -12.31 -3.25 1.14
N PRO A 169 -13.23 -4.16 0.75
CA PRO A 169 -13.91 -5.06 1.68
C PRO A 169 -12.99 -5.90 2.56
N ARG A 170 -11.79 -6.20 2.07
CA ARG A 170 -10.73 -6.94 2.80
C ARG A 170 -9.40 -6.20 2.83
N HIS A 171 -9.38 -4.88 2.65
CA HIS A 171 -8.15 -4.09 2.71
C HIS A 171 -8.36 -2.87 3.60
N VAL A 172 -7.64 -2.85 4.71
CA VAL A 172 -7.64 -1.73 5.65
C VAL A 172 -6.22 -1.29 5.99
N VAL A 173 -6.09 -0.08 6.51
CA VAL A 173 -4.83 0.44 7.03
C VAL A 173 -5.03 0.85 8.47
N VAL A 174 -4.10 0.45 9.33
CA VAL A 174 -4.00 0.87 10.73
C VAL A 174 -2.82 1.82 10.84
N SER A 175 -2.98 2.92 11.57
CA SER A 175 -1.88 3.84 11.90
C SER A 175 -1.68 3.88 13.42
N GLY A 176 -0.46 4.20 13.85
CA GLY A 176 -0.14 4.32 15.27
C GLY A 176 1.35 4.14 15.60
N PRO A 177 1.67 4.01 16.89
CA PRO A 177 3.04 3.83 17.37
C PRO A 177 3.73 2.60 16.77
N GLY A 178 5.05 2.67 16.57
CA GLY A 178 5.81 1.62 15.88
C GLY A 178 5.76 0.26 16.57
N ASP A 179 5.82 0.24 17.90
CA ASP A 179 5.70 -0.93 18.76
C ASP A 179 4.30 -1.56 18.71
N ALA A 180 3.25 -0.73 18.76
CA ALA A 180 1.87 -1.17 18.62
C ALA A 180 1.62 -1.83 17.25
N LEU A 181 2.15 -1.25 16.18
CA LEU A 181 2.07 -1.83 14.84
C LEU A 181 2.89 -3.12 14.72
N GLY A 182 4.04 -3.21 15.39
CA GLY A 182 4.84 -4.46 15.45
C GLY A 182 4.08 -5.60 16.14
N ARG A 183 3.45 -5.31 17.28
CA ARG A 183 2.58 -6.29 17.98
C ARG A 183 1.38 -6.70 17.12
N LEU A 184 0.76 -5.76 16.41
CA LEU A 184 -0.35 -6.06 15.51
C LEU A 184 0.09 -6.93 14.33
N ALA A 185 1.27 -6.68 13.76
CA ALA A 185 1.82 -7.50 12.69
C ALA A 185 2.11 -8.94 13.15
N ALA A 186 2.69 -9.11 14.34
CA ALA A 186 2.90 -10.43 14.93
C ALA A 186 1.59 -11.18 15.19
N LEU A 187 0.56 -10.49 15.68
CA LEU A 187 -0.77 -11.08 15.86
C LEU A 187 -1.42 -11.45 14.51
N ALA A 188 -1.25 -10.60 13.49
CA ALA A 188 -1.77 -10.86 12.16
C ALA A 188 -1.12 -12.13 11.56
N ASP A 189 0.19 -12.29 11.73
CA ASP A 189 0.94 -13.48 11.31
C ASP A 189 0.38 -14.77 11.94
N VAL A 190 0.21 -14.79 13.27
CA VAL A 190 -0.39 -15.92 14.01
C VAL A 190 -1.80 -16.25 13.51
N LEU A 191 -2.55 -15.26 13.04
CA LEU A 191 -3.92 -15.43 12.54
C LEU A 191 -4.02 -15.69 11.03
N GLY A 192 -2.88 -15.83 10.34
CA GLY A 192 -2.85 -15.99 8.88
C GLY A 192 -3.39 -14.77 8.12
N VAL A 193 -3.33 -13.59 8.73
CA VAL A 193 -3.72 -12.32 8.12
C VAL A 193 -2.48 -11.64 7.54
N ARG A 194 -2.47 -11.43 6.22
CA ARG A 194 -1.39 -10.68 5.56
C ARG A 194 -1.32 -9.25 6.12
N ALA A 195 -0.13 -8.86 6.57
CA ALA A 195 0.19 -7.53 7.07
C ALA A 195 1.40 -6.94 6.33
N VAL A 196 1.33 -5.67 5.92
CA VAL A 196 2.39 -4.98 5.17
C VAL A 196 2.66 -3.62 5.79
N ARG A 197 3.90 -3.39 6.26
CA ARG A 197 4.33 -2.08 6.75
C ARG A 197 4.40 -1.11 5.56
N LEU A 198 3.73 0.02 5.67
CA LEU A 198 3.79 1.06 4.64
C LEU A 198 4.98 1.98 4.89
N THR A 199 5.66 2.40 3.81
CA THR A 199 6.59 3.53 3.88
C THR A 199 5.80 4.83 3.98
N ALA A 200 5.37 5.13 5.20
CA ALA A 200 4.69 6.36 5.55
C ALA A 200 5.46 7.01 6.72
N PRO A 201 5.92 8.27 6.58
CA PRO A 201 6.74 8.93 7.61
C PRO A 201 5.95 9.24 8.89
N TYR A 202 4.61 9.24 8.81
CA TYR A 202 3.73 9.62 9.91
C TYR A 202 2.55 8.64 10.04
N PRO A 203 1.97 8.51 11.25
CA PRO A 203 0.73 7.76 11.45
C PRO A 203 -0.47 8.57 10.96
N PHE A 204 -0.65 8.71 9.65
CA PHE A 204 -1.78 9.47 9.07
C PHE A 204 -3.14 8.99 9.59
N HIS A 205 -4.12 9.90 9.64
CA HIS A 205 -5.49 9.62 10.12
C HIS A 205 -5.52 9.11 11.56
N ASN A 206 -4.67 9.68 12.42
CA ASN A 206 -4.53 9.27 13.82
C ASN A 206 -4.60 10.47 14.77
N PRO A 207 -5.25 10.36 15.93
CA PRO A 207 -5.22 11.37 16.99
C PRO A 207 -3.82 11.80 17.46
N LEU A 208 -2.79 10.97 17.25
CA LEU A 208 -1.40 11.34 17.52
C LEU A 208 -0.94 12.58 16.73
N LEU A 209 -1.66 12.94 15.66
CA LEU A 209 -1.37 14.11 14.82
C LEU A 209 -2.14 15.37 15.27
N ALA A 210 -2.73 15.41 16.46
CA ALA A 210 -3.54 16.54 16.92
C ALA A 210 -2.77 17.89 16.93
N THR A 211 -1.49 17.89 17.32
CA THR A 211 -0.65 19.10 17.27
C THR A 211 -0.47 19.59 15.84
N ALA A 212 -0.06 18.68 14.93
CA ALA A 212 0.08 18.99 13.51
C ALA A 212 -1.25 19.46 12.88
N GLN A 213 -2.38 18.88 13.30
CA GLN A 213 -3.71 19.30 12.86
C GLN A 213 -4.02 20.74 13.29
N ALA A 214 -3.72 21.12 14.52
CA ALA A 214 -3.97 22.47 15.03
C ALA A 214 -3.09 23.51 14.31
N GLU A 215 -1.80 23.20 14.12
CA GLU A 215 -0.89 24.05 13.35
C GLU A 215 -1.34 24.21 11.89
N PHE A 216 -1.74 23.11 11.26
CA PHE A 216 -2.27 23.11 9.90
C PHE A 216 -3.53 23.97 9.79
N ALA A 217 -4.48 23.83 10.73
CA ALA A 217 -5.71 24.61 10.75
C ALA A 217 -5.44 26.12 10.80
N ALA A 218 -4.57 26.54 11.72
CA ALA A 218 -4.19 27.95 11.85
C ALA A 218 -3.48 28.47 10.59
N ALA A 219 -2.63 27.66 9.97
CA ALA A 219 -1.84 28.07 8.81
C ALA A 219 -2.70 28.32 7.55
N ILE A 220 -3.83 27.63 7.39
CA ILE A 220 -4.69 27.75 6.20
C ILE A 220 -5.94 28.62 6.42
N GLU A 221 -6.12 29.18 7.61
CA GLU A 221 -7.29 30.00 7.97
C GLU A 221 -7.51 31.12 6.94
N GLY A 222 -6.44 31.82 6.56
CA GLY A 222 -6.48 32.94 5.61
C GLY A 222 -6.64 32.57 4.13
N ILE A 223 -6.61 31.29 3.76
CA ILE A 223 -6.73 30.86 2.35
C ILE A 223 -8.20 30.95 1.89
N PRO A 224 -8.54 31.72 0.84
CA PRO A 224 -9.94 31.84 0.42
C PRO A 224 -10.52 30.53 -0.13
N GLU A 225 -11.65 30.11 0.44
CA GLU A 225 -12.46 29.00 -0.05
C GLU A 225 -13.61 29.51 -0.93
N ARG A 226 -13.97 28.75 -1.96
CA ARG A 226 -15.02 29.07 -2.92
C ARG A 226 -15.98 27.88 -3.07
N PRO A 227 -17.24 28.09 -3.49
CA PRO A 227 -18.11 26.99 -3.84
C PRO A 227 -17.51 26.09 -4.93
N ALA A 228 -17.76 24.79 -4.82
CA ALA A 228 -17.31 23.82 -5.81
C ALA A 228 -17.97 24.08 -7.17
N GLN A 229 -17.16 24.17 -8.23
CA GLN A 229 -17.59 24.34 -9.62
C GLN A 229 -17.78 23.01 -10.35
N ARG A 230 -17.19 21.93 -9.80
CA ARG A 230 -17.41 20.55 -10.23
C ARG A 230 -17.93 19.75 -9.05
N ARG A 231 -18.66 18.67 -9.31
CA ARG A 231 -19.09 17.75 -8.26
C ARG A 231 -17.87 17.13 -7.59
N LEU A 232 -17.75 17.35 -6.29
CA LEU A 232 -16.67 16.83 -5.47
C LEU A 232 -17.29 15.88 -4.44
N TYR A 233 -16.80 14.64 -4.40
CA TYR A 233 -17.11 13.70 -3.34
C TYR A 233 -15.94 13.67 -2.36
N SER A 234 -16.23 13.91 -1.07
CA SER A 234 -15.23 13.86 0.01
C SER A 234 -15.45 12.61 0.87
N PRO A 235 -14.53 11.63 0.87
CA PRO A 235 -14.57 10.52 1.80
C PRO A 235 -14.47 10.93 3.26
N ALA A 236 -13.77 12.03 3.56
CA ALA A 236 -13.70 12.58 4.92
C ALA A 236 -15.05 13.10 5.43
N LEU A 237 -15.89 13.65 4.55
CA LEU A 237 -17.26 14.06 4.88
C LEU A 237 -18.29 12.94 4.73
N GLY A 238 -18.00 11.95 3.90
CA GLY A 238 -18.92 10.86 3.57
C GLY A 238 -20.04 11.31 2.65
N GLY A 239 -19.76 12.18 1.67
CA GLY A 239 -20.77 12.64 0.72
C GLY A 239 -20.27 13.65 -0.31
N LEU A 240 -21.20 14.11 -1.15
CA LEU A 240 -20.97 15.22 -2.08
C LEU A 240 -20.84 16.54 -1.32
N VAL A 241 -19.85 17.34 -1.69
CA VAL A 241 -19.65 18.71 -1.20
C VAL A 241 -20.76 19.60 -1.77
N GLY A 242 -21.51 20.25 -0.87
CA GLY A 242 -22.51 21.26 -1.21
C GLY A 242 -22.03 22.68 -0.90
N ASP A 243 -22.85 23.68 -1.24
CA ASP A 243 -22.48 25.10 -1.13
C ASP A 243 -22.14 25.55 0.31
N ASP A 244 -22.79 24.95 1.32
CA ASP A 244 -22.57 25.27 2.75
C ASP A 244 -21.49 24.38 3.40
N THR A 245 -20.78 23.57 2.61
CA THR A 245 -19.76 22.65 3.13
C THR A 245 -18.45 23.38 3.36
N ASP A 246 -17.92 23.32 4.58
CA ASP A 246 -16.57 23.81 4.90
C ASP A 246 -15.53 22.75 4.49
N VAL A 247 -15.03 22.86 3.27
CA VAL A 247 -14.03 21.94 2.69
C VAL A 247 -12.70 22.08 3.43
N LYS A 248 -12.29 23.30 3.78
CA LYS A 248 -11.06 23.53 4.56
C LYS A 248 -11.11 22.81 5.91
N ALA A 249 -12.20 22.93 6.66
CA ALA A 249 -12.38 22.22 7.92
C ALA A 249 -12.38 20.70 7.73
N SER A 250 -12.94 20.19 6.63
CA SER A 250 -12.86 18.77 6.28
C SER A 250 -11.40 18.32 6.07
N LEU A 251 -10.62 19.05 5.28
CA LEU A 251 -9.21 18.76 5.01
C LEU A 251 -8.38 18.76 6.32
N VAL A 252 -8.64 19.70 7.22
CA VAL A 252 -8.04 19.74 8.56
C VAL A 252 -8.44 18.52 9.37
N ALA A 253 -9.73 18.21 9.43
CA ALA A 253 -10.26 17.08 10.19
C ALA A 253 -9.68 15.74 9.71
N ALA A 254 -9.48 15.59 8.40
CA ALA A 254 -8.92 14.40 7.77
C ALA A 254 -7.49 14.06 8.25
N VAL A 255 -6.75 14.99 8.83
CA VAL A 255 -5.41 14.71 9.40
C VAL A 255 -5.48 13.66 10.52
N THR A 256 -6.49 13.74 11.39
CA THR A 256 -6.62 12.86 12.57
C THR A 256 -7.77 11.87 12.47
N ARG A 257 -8.74 12.10 11.57
CA ARG A 257 -9.91 11.23 11.39
C ARG A 257 -9.66 10.12 10.36
N PRO A 258 -10.28 8.94 10.57
CA PRO A 258 -10.22 7.84 9.62
C PRO A 258 -10.92 8.19 8.30
N VAL A 259 -10.48 7.56 7.22
CA VAL A 259 -11.07 7.68 5.89
C VAL A 259 -11.76 6.38 5.49
N ASP A 260 -13.07 6.42 5.24
CA ASP A 260 -13.81 5.28 4.69
C ASP A 260 -13.99 5.42 3.18
N PHE A 261 -12.92 5.08 2.45
CA PHE A 261 -12.91 5.12 1.00
C PHE A 261 -13.84 4.07 0.38
N LEU A 262 -14.00 2.92 1.04
CA LEU A 262 -14.95 1.89 0.61
C LEU A 262 -16.40 2.41 0.64
N ALA A 263 -16.79 3.13 1.71
CA ALA A 263 -18.11 3.74 1.78
C ALA A 263 -18.31 4.77 0.67
N ALA A 264 -17.29 5.61 0.41
CA ALA A 264 -17.33 6.60 -0.68
C ALA A 264 -17.58 5.95 -2.05
N LEU A 265 -16.83 4.90 -2.38
CA LEU A 265 -17.00 4.19 -3.64
C LEU A 265 -18.39 3.53 -3.76
N ARG A 266 -18.86 2.89 -2.69
CA ARG A 266 -20.19 2.25 -2.67
C ARG A 266 -21.30 3.26 -2.83
N GLU A 267 -21.18 4.44 -2.24
CA GLU A 267 -22.16 5.51 -2.43
C GLU A 267 -22.15 6.00 -3.88
N LEU A 268 -20.97 6.27 -4.46
CA LEU A 268 -20.85 6.63 -5.87
C LEU A 268 -21.41 5.55 -6.81
N GLN A 269 -21.28 4.28 -6.46
CA GLN A 269 -21.92 3.18 -7.20
C GLN A 269 -23.45 3.28 -7.19
N THR A 270 -24.06 3.75 -6.09
CA THR A 270 -25.52 4.01 -6.07
C THR A 270 -25.93 5.18 -6.97
N TYR A 271 -24.99 6.06 -7.32
CA TYR A 271 -25.18 7.12 -8.32
C TYR A 271 -24.82 6.68 -9.75
N GLY A 272 -24.48 5.41 -9.98
CA GLY A 272 -24.22 4.87 -11.33
C GLY A 272 -22.75 4.87 -11.76
N LEU A 273 -21.79 4.89 -10.83
CA LEU A 273 -20.36 4.84 -11.17
C LEU A 273 -19.99 3.58 -11.98
N GLU A 274 -19.50 3.80 -13.21
CA GLU A 274 -19.10 2.76 -14.17
C GLU A 274 -17.59 2.75 -14.44
N SER A 275 -16.92 3.89 -14.33
CA SER A 275 -15.48 3.99 -14.58
C SER A 275 -14.76 5.04 -13.72
N VAL A 276 -13.50 4.73 -13.41
CA VAL A 276 -12.60 5.61 -12.63
C VAL A 276 -11.29 5.80 -13.37
N VAL A 277 -10.86 7.06 -13.47
CA VAL A 277 -9.53 7.44 -13.95
C VAL A 277 -8.66 7.86 -12.76
N GLU A 278 -7.61 7.08 -12.47
CA GLU A 278 -6.68 7.33 -11.37
C GLU A 278 -5.60 8.32 -11.81
N CYS A 279 -5.60 9.52 -11.22
CA CYS A 279 -4.71 10.65 -11.54
C CYS A 279 -3.37 10.55 -10.79
N GLY A 280 -2.60 9.48 -11.02
CA GLY A 280 -1.29 9.29 -10.43
C GLY A 280 -0.70 7.92 -10.75
N ARG A 281 0.29 7.46 -9.97
CA ARG A 281 0.81 6.09 -10.10
C ARG A 281 -0.30 5.09 -9.78
N ALA A 282 -0.38 4.02 -10.57
CA ALA A 282 -1.30 2.91 -10.31
C ALA A 282 -1.15 2.38 -8.87
N GLY A 283 -2.28 2.25 -8.16
CA GLY A 283 -2.32 1.63 -6.84
C GLY A 283 -3.72 1.47 -6.27
N LEU A 284 -4.61 2.43 -6.53
CA LEU A 284 -5.99 2.40 -6.05
C LEU A 284 -6.94 1.67 -7.01
N GLY A 285 -6.62 1.58 -8.30
CA GLY A 285 -7.50 0.93 -9.29
C GLY A 285 -7.94 -0.50 -8.93
N GLU A 286 -7.05 -1.34 -8.38
CA GLU A 286 -7.43 -2.67 -7.92
C GLU A 286 -8.38 -2.63 -6.70
N LEU A 287 -8.14 -1.72 -5.76
CA LEU A 287 -8.99 -1.54 -4.59
C LEU A 287 -10.39 -1.07 -5.00
N VAL A 288 -10.48 -0.20 -6.01
CA VAL A 288 -11.73 0.25 -6.61
C VAL A 288 -12.47 -0.91 -7.26
N ARG A 289 -11.80 -1.74 -8.07
CA ARG A 289 -12.40 -2.96 -8.67
C ARG A 289 -12.95 -3.91 -7.61
N GLN A 290 -12.21 -4.15 -6.54
CA GLN A 290 -12.65 -4.99 -5.42
C GLN A 290 -13.83 -4.40 -4.65
N ALA A 291 -13.95 -3.07 -4.60
CA ALA A 291 -15.00 -2.38 -3.87
C ALA A 291 -16.33 -2.35 -4.63
N VAL A 292 -16.30 -2.02 -5.93
CA VAL A 292 -17.50 -1.70 -6.73
C VAL A 292 -17.51 -2.30 -8.14
N GLY A 293 -16.48 -3.03 -8.56
CA GLY A 293 -16.46 -3.74 -9.85
C GLY A 293 -16.43 -2.86 -11.09
N CYS A 294 -16.17 -1.57 -10.95
CA CYS A 294 -16.17 -0.62 -12.08
C CYS A 294 -14.87 -0.70 -12.89
N GLY A 295 -14.91 -0.19 -14.13
CA GLY A 295 -13.72 -0.03 -14.95
C GLY A 295 -12.72 0.93 -14.32
N THR A 296 -11.43 0.66 -14.41
CA THR A 296 -10.40 1.52 -13.83
C THR A 296 -9.18 1.59 -14.72
N GLN A 297 -8.62 2.78 -14.88
CA GLN A 297 -7.36 3.00 -15.58
C GLN A 297 -6.63 4.21 -15.02
N THR A 298 -5.31 4.24 -15.17
CA THR A 298 -4.52 5.42 -14.81
C THR A 298 -4.66 6.51 -15.88
N ALA A 299 -4.50 7.77 -15.48
CA ALA A 299 -4.64 8.92 -16.36
C ALA A 299 -3.66 8.92 -17.54
N ASP A 300 -2.42 8.43 -17.37
CA ASP A 300 -1.44 8.29 -18.46
C ASP A 300 -1.93 7.34 -19.55
N ARG A 301 -2.49 6.18 -19.18
CA ARG A 301 -3.07 5.23 -20.12
C ARG A 301 -4.31 5.81 -20.79
N TRP A 302 -5.17 6.46 -20.02
CA TRP A 302 -6.36 7.11 -20.54
C TRP A 302 -6.00 8.16 -21.60
N LEU A 303 -5.04 9.05 -21.28
CA LEU A 303 -4.58 10.11 -22.17
C LEU A 303 -3.98 9.55 -23.47
N ALA A 304 -3.13 8.52 -23.38
CA ALA A 304 -2.56 7.87 -24.56
C ALA A 304 -3.67 7.28 -25.46
N THR A 305 -4.67 6.60 -24.89
CA THR A 305 -5.79 6.08 -25.68
C THR A 305 -6.64 7.19 -26.32
N ALA A 306 -6.80 8.33 -25.64
CA ALA A 306 -7.58 9.46 -26.11
C ALA A 306 -6.87 10.25 -27.23
N THR A 307 -5.54 10.30 -27.24
CA THR A 307 -4.73 10.99 -28.26
C THR A 307 -4.41 10.11 -29.48
N GLY A 308 -4.75 8.82 -29.44
CA GLY A 308 -4.35 7.84 -30.46
C GLY A 308 -2.86 7.49 -30.40
N GLU A 309 -2.16 7.93 -29.35
CA GLU A 309 -0.78 7.56 -29.08
C GLU A 309 -0.74 6.19 -28.42
N ARG A 310 0.14 5.32 -28.92
CA ARG A 310 0.33 4.00 -28.32
C ARG A 310 0.90 4.22 -26.91
N PRO A 311 0.23 3.75 -25.83
CA PRO A 311 0.76 3.92 -24.48
C PRO A 311 2.17 3.36 -24.42
N ALA A 312 3.10 4.08 -23.79
CA ALA A 312 4.37 3.48 -23.39
C ALA A 312 4.05 2.18 -22.64
N ALA A 313 4.74 1.09 -23.00
CA ALA A 313 4.53 -0.20 -22.38
C ALA A 313 4.54 -0.03 -20.85
N PRO A 314 3.64 -0.69 -20.11
CA PRO A 314 3.69 -0.60 -18.67
C PRO A 314 5.09 -0.98 -18.21
N THR A 315 5.75 -0.07 -17.51
CA THR A 315 6.81 -0.44 -16.60
C THR A 315 6.14 -1.21 -15.46
N ALA A 316 5.91 -2.50 -15.70
CA ALA A 316 5.62 -3.45 -14.65
C ALA A 316 6.92 -3.59 -13.85
N SER A 317 7.02 -2.78 -12.80
CA SER A 317 7.97 -2.94 -11.71
C SER A 317 7.18 -3.06 -10.42
N PRO A 318 7.71 -3.78 -9.43
CA PRO A 318 6.95 -4.73 -8.62
C PRO A 318 5.92 -4.04 -7.71
N VAL A 319 4.77 -4.70 -7.51
CA VAL A 319 4.08 -4.63 -6.20
C VAL A 319 5.16 -4.92 -5.16
N PRO A 320 5.34 -4.14 -4.08
CA PRO A 320 6.49 -4.26 -3.18
C PRO A 320 6.83 -5.73 -2.94
N ASP A 321 8.01 -6.13 -3.44
CA ASP A 321 8.58 -7.44 -3.15
C ASP A 321 8.78 -7.50 -1.63
N PRO A 322 8.20 -8.50 -0.93
CA PRO A 322 8.38 -8.66 0.51
C PRO A 322 9.83 -9.02 0.92
N GLY A 323 10.73 -9.29 -0.03
CA GLY A 323 12.10 -9.73 0.23
C GLY A 323 13.15 -8.62 0.36
N ALA A 324 13.04 -7.72 1.34
CA ALA A 324 14.20 -6.94 1.82
C ALA A 324 13.95 -6.41 3.25
N GLY A 325 13.54 -7.30 4.15
CA GLY A 325 13.64 -7.08 5.59
C GLY A 325 14.64 -8.07 6.14
N ALA A 326 15.69 -7.58 6.79
CA ALA A 326 16.61 -8.45 7.52
C ALA A 326 15.81 -9.32 8.52
N PRO A 327 16.15 -10.62 8.66
CA PRO A 327 15.41 -11.52 9.52
C PRO A 327 15.47 -11.01 10.97
N VAL A 328 14.30 -10.79 11.57
CA VAL A 328 14.18 -10.56 13.01
C VAL A 328 14.37 -11.94 13.67
N PRO A 329 15.33 -12.10 14.60
CA PRO A 329 15.50 -13.38 15.29
C PRO A 329 14.25 -13.69 16.11
N ALA A 330 13.68 -14.87 15.90
CA ALA A 330 12.57 -15.37 16.69
C ALA A 330 13.00 -15.56 18.16
N PRO A 331 12.25 -15.06 19.16
CA PRO A 331 12.49 -15.45 20.54
C PRO A 331 12.06 -16.90 20.76
N ALA A 332 12.88 -17.64 21.49
CA ALA A 332 12.59 -19.02 21.87
C ALA A 332 11.25 -19.13 22.59
N ALA A 333 10.41 -20.05 22.12
CA ALA A 333 9.12 -20.38 22.72
C ALA A 333 9.32 -20.77 24.19
N ARG A 334 8.63 -20.06 25.08
CA ARG A 334 8.52 -20.43 26.49
C ARG A 334 7.07 -20.78 26.74
N GLU A 335 6.82 -22.03 27.11
CA GLU A 335 5.48 -22.53 27.43
C GLU A 335 4.88 -21.71 28.59
N LEU A 336 3.68 -21.19 28.38
CA LEU A 336 2.89 -20.50 29.40
C LEU A 336 2.06 -21.53 30.19
N PRO A 337 2.02 -21.46 31.53
CA PRO A 337 1.14 -22.31 32.31
C PRO A 337 -0.32 -21.87 32.19
N ALA A 338 -1.23 -22.85 32.14
CA ALA A 338 -2.67 -22.62 32.03
C ALA A 338 -3.23 -21.80 33.19
N ALA A 339 -3.72 -20.59 32.92
CA ALA A 339 -4.43 -19.76 33.88
C ALA A 339 -5.94 -20.07 33.85
N ARG A 340 -6.51 -20.40 35.03
CA ARG A 340 -7.95 -20.53 35.24
C ARG A 340 -8.61 -19.14 35.21
N VAL A 341 -9.69 -19.02 34.45
CA VAL A 341 -10.55 -17.83 34.37
C VAL A 341 -11.42 -17.74 35.63
N PRO A 342 -11.38 -16.65 36.42
CA PRO A 342 -12.40 -16.36 37.43
C PRO A 342 -13.63 -15.71 36.77
N GLY A 343 -14.83 -16.16 37.16
CA GLY A 343 -16.10 -15.58 36.70
C GLY A 343 -16.35 -14.15 37.21
N PRO A 344 -17.29 -13.42 36.59
CA PRO A 344 -17.47 -11.99 36.84
C PRO A 344 -18.14 -11.73 38.20
N ALA A 345 -17.59 -10.77 38.95
CA ALA A 345 -18.23 -10.20 40.14
C ALA A 345 -19.14 -9.01 39.75
N PRO A 346 -20.26 -8.79 40.47
CA PRO A 346 -21.25 -7.79 40.10
C PRO A 346 -20.81 -6.37 40.46
N VAL A 347 -21.09 -5.42 39.55
CA VAL A 347 -20.83 -3.99 39.72
C VAL A 347 -21.97 -3.35 40.49
N ARG A 348 -21.69 -2.67 41.60
CA ARG A 348 -22.62 -1.73 42.25
C ARG A 348 -22.34 -0.32 41.76
N ALA A 349 -23.40 0.34 41.30
CA ALA A 349 -23.42 1.77 41.00
C ALA A 349 -23.47 2.58 42.30
N THR A 350 -22.65 3.64 42.37
CA THR A 350 -22.89 4.78 43.26
C THR A 350 -22.51 6.06 42.52
N GLU A 351 -23.51 6.90 42.29
CA GLU A 351 -23.35 8.32 41.97
C GLU A 351 -22.80 9.08 43.19
N SER A 352 -21.98 10.12 42.99
CA SER A 352 -22.14 11.39 43.72
C SER A 352 -21.22 12.50 43.19
N ALA A 353 -21.90 13.60 42.89
CA ALA A 353 -21.56 15.01 42.68
C ALA A 353 -20.21 15.62 43.13
N ALA A 354 -19.91 16.72 42.43
CA ALA A 354 -18.80 17.64 42.53
C ALA A 354 -18.77 18.55 43.77
N SER A 355 -17.56 18.99 44.16
CA SER A 355 -17.25 20.34 44.65
C SER A 355 -15.72 20.52 44.72
N GLY A 356 -15.19 21.66 44.29
CA GLY A 356 -13.74 21.90 44.20
C GLY A 356 -13.15 22.76 45.33
N ARG A 357 -11.82 22.88 45.33
CA ARG A 357 -11.02 24.11 45.50
C ARG A 357 -9.53 23.80 45.76
N ALA A 358 -8.70 24.59 45.08
CA ALA A 358 -7.47 25.26 45.54
C ALA A 358 -6.23 24.45 45.98
N ALA A 359 -5.08 25.10 45.80
CA ALA A 359 -3.77 24.52 45.56
C ALA A 359 -2.77 24.70 46.73
N ASP A 360 -1.70 23.88 46.63
CA ASP A 360 -0.32 24.02 47.15
C ASP A 360 -0.02 23.89 48.66
N PRO A 361 1.24 23.57 49.09
CA PRO A 361 2.46 23.25 48.32
C PRO A 361 3.25 21.99 48.81
N ALA A 362 4.35 21.75 48.10
CA ALA A 362 5.33 20.66 48.21
C ALA A 362 6.08 20.48 49.55
N ALA A 363 6.53 19.24 49.80
CA ALA A 363 7.61 18.87 50.72
C ALA A 363 8.42 17.67 50.16
N PRO A 364 9.70 17.51 50.54
CA PRO A 364 10.75 16.99 49.67
C PRO A 364 10.91 15.47 49.71
N SER A 365 11.29 14.86 48.59
CA SER A 365 11.63 13.43 48.49
C SER A 365 13.16 13.25 48.46
N ALA A 366 13.64 12.34 49.31
CA ALA A 366 15.03 11.95 49.54
C ALA A 366 15.72 11.30 48.30
N PRO A 367 17.07 11.29 48.22
CA PRO A 367 17.78 10.81 47.05
C PRO A 367 17.76 9.28 46.93
N PRO A 368 17.67 8.70 45.72
CA PRO A 368 17.80 7.26 45.54
C PRO A 368 19.27 6.81 45.65
N THR A 369 19.45 5.74 46.40
CA THR A 369 20.71 5.06 46.70
C THR A 369 21.25 4.34 45.47
N ALA A 370 22.57 4.37 45.29
CA ALA A 370 23.29 3.73 44.19
C ALA A 370 23.07 2.21 44.15
N ALA A 371 22.68 1.69 42.98
CA ALA A 371 22.57 0.27 42.72
C ALA A 371 23.94 -0.33 42.33
N VAL A 372 24.31 -1.42 43.01
CA VAL A 372 25.48 -2.27 42.76
C VAL A 372 25.24 -3.13 41.51
N PRO A 373 26.20 -3.29 40.59
CA PRO A 373 26.03 -4.13 39.40
C PRO A 373 26.18 -5.63 39.72
N PRO A 374 25.44 -6.53 39.04
CA PRO A 374 25.64 -7.98 39.15
C PRO A 374 26.89 -8.45 38.37
N PRO A 375 27.48 -9.60 38.75
CA PRO A 375 28.74 -10.08 38.19
C PRO A 375 28.60 -10.65 36.77
N ALA A 376 29.67 -10.47 35.99
CA ALA A 376 29.83 -10.94 34.62
C ALA A 376 29.89 -12.48 34.55
N ALA A 377 29.02 -13.09 33.73
CA ALA A 377 29.10 -14.49 33.34
C ALA A 377 29.85 -14.61 32.01
N ALA A 378 30.83 -15.52 31.97
CA ALA A 378 31.66 -15.83 30.81
C ALA A 378 30.83 -16.47 29.69
N GLY A 379 31.00 -15.98 28.46
CA GLY A 379 30.36 -16.54 27.27
C GLY A 379 31.06 -17.80 26.75
N PRO A 380 30.32 -18.76 26.15
CA PRO A 380 30.90 -19.88 25.43
C PRO A 380 31.42 -19.43 24.06
N GLY A 381 32.53 -20.03 23.62
CA GLY A 381 33.24 -19.70 22.38
C GLY A 381 32.50 -20.05 21.08
N PRO A 382 33.03 -19.65 19.91
CA PRO A 382 32.34 -19.74 18.63
C PRO A 382 32.28 -21.19 18.11
N LEU A 383 31.10 -21.61 17.65
CA LEU A 383 30.93 -22.83 16.85
C LEU A 383 31.16 -22.52 15.35
N PRO A 384 31.66 -23.49 14.56
CA PRO A 384 32.07 -23.28 13.18
C PRO A 384 30.89 -23.13 12.23
N ALA A 385 31.08 -22.33 11.17
CA ALA A 385 30.10 -22.09 10.11
C ALA A 385 29.90 -23.34 9.21
N PRO A 386 28.67 -23.63 8.74
CA PRO A 386 28.45 -24.66 7.73
C PRO A 386 28.87 -24.17 6.33
N SER A 387 29.54 -25.05 5.58
CA SER A 387 29.85 -24.88 4.15
C SER A 387 28.65 -25.30 3.27
N PRO A 388 28.48 -24.73 2.07
CA PRO A 388 27.37 -25.05 1.18
C PRO A 388 27.57 -26.42 0.53
N ALA A 389 26.54 -27.27 0.56
CA ALA A 389 26.48 -28.50 -0.21
C ALA A 389 26.04 -28.20 -1.66
N GLY A 390 26.79 -28.71 -2.63
CA GLY A 390 26.46 -28.65 -4.06
C GLY A 390 25.31 -29.60 -4.46
N PRO A 391 24.82 -29.51 -5.71
CA PRO A 391 23.60 -30.17 -6.15
C PRO A 391 23.78 -31.68 -6.29
N ALA A 392 22.90 -32.47 -5.67
CA ALA A 392 22.83 -33.90 -5.89
C ALA A 392 22.09 -34.21 -7.21
N ALA A 393 22.79 -34.85 -8.14
CA ALA A 393 22.22 -35.44 -9.34
C ALA A 393 21.47 -36.74 -9.00
N GLY A 394 20.18 -36.85 -9.37
CA GLY A 394 19.41 -38.09 -9.23
C GLY A 394 17.87 -38.00 -9.12
N GLY A 395 17.25 -36.83 -9.19
CA GLY A 395 15.78 -36.70 -9.11
C GLY A 395 15.12 -36.67 -10.50
N GLY A 396 14.21 -37.60 -10.80
CA GLY A 396 13.37 -37.55 -12.01
C GLY A 396 12.45 -36.32 -12.07
N VAL A 397 11.63 -36.20 -13.11
CA VAL A 397 10.75 -35.03 -13.35
C VAL A 397 9.89 -34.70 -12.13
N LEU A 398 9.34 -35.71 -11.44
CA LEU A 398 8.54 -35.51 -10.23
C LEU A 398 9.32 -34.83 -9.09
N ALA A 399 10.57 -35.25 -8.84
CA ALA A 399 11.39 -34.63 -7.79
C ALA A 399 11.77 -33.18 -8.15
N ALA A 400 11.97 -32.91 -9.45
CA ALA A 400 12.17 -31.55 -9.93
C ALA A 400 10.92 -30.68 -9.76
N LEU A 401 9.73 -31.22 -10.05
CA LEU A 401 8.45 -30.55 -9.79
C LEU A 401 8.29 -30.23 -8.31
N GLN A 402 8.46 -31.22 -7.43
CA GLN A 402 8.35 -31.05 -5.99
C GLN A 402 9.31 -29.98 -5.46
N GLN A 403 10.57 -29.98 -5.91
CA GLN A 403 11.55 -28.96 -5.50
C GLN A 403 11.14 -27.56 -5.95
N VAL A 404 10.71 -27.38 -7.19
CA VAL A 404 10.33 -26.05 -7.69
C VAL A 404 9.09 -25.53 -6.98
N TYR A 405 8.09 -26.38 -6.72
CA TYR A 405 6.92 -25.98 -5.94
C TYR A 405 7.25 -25.71 -4.47
N ALA A 406 8.09 -26.53 -3.83
CA ALA A 406 8.55 -26.32 -2.46
C ALA A 406 9.30 -24.99 -2.31
N ASP A 407 10.27 -24.72 -3.19
CA ASP A 407 11.05 -23.48 -3.19
C ASP A 407 10.16 -22.25 -3.39
N ARG A 408 9.17 -22.35 -4.27
CA ARG A 408 8.28 -21.24 -4.62
C ARG A 408 7.24 -20.96 -3.55
N LEU A 409 6.76 -22.00 -2.88
CA LEU A 409 5.72 -21.92 -1.85
C LEU A 409 6.30 -21.80 -0.43
N GLY A 410 7.61 -22.02 -0.27
CA GLY A 410 8.29 -21.96 1.03
C GLY A 410 7.99 -23.15 1.94
N TYR A 411 7.53 -24.27 1.38
CA TYR A 411 7.34 -25.52 2.10
C TYR A 411 8.58 -26.42 1.95
N PRO A 412 8.86 -27.31 2.92
CA PRO A 412 9.88 -28.34 2.73
C PRO A 412 9.42 -29.32 1.62
N VAL A 413 10.37 -29.85 0.82
CA VAL A 413 10.06 -30.78 -0.29
C VAL A 413 9.32 -32.02 0.19
N GLU A 414 9.61 -32.46 1.41
CA GLU A 414 8.97 -33.61 2.05
C GLU A 414 7.48 -33.39 2.34
N ALA A 415 7.02 -32.13 2.34
CA ALA A 415 5.60 -31.79 2.49
C ALA A 415 4.84 -31.73 1.14
N MET A 416 5.52 -31.86 0.00
CA MET A 416 4.92 -31.87 -1.32
C MET A 416 4.53 -33.29 -1.72
N ASP A 417 3.36 -33.75 -1.24
CA ASP A 417 2.82 -35.06 -1.63
C ASP A 417 2.48 -35.08 -3.15
N PRO A 418 3.03 -36.04 -3.93
CA PRO A 418 2.74 -36.18 -5.35
C PRO A 418 1.25 -36.29 -5.70
N ASP A 419 0.46 -36.88 -4.82
CA ASP A 419 -0.95 -37.22 -5.09
C ASP A 419 -1.93 -36.18 -4.50
N ALA A 420 -1.43 -35.15 -3.79
CA ALA A 420 -2.26 -34.10 -3.22
C ALA A 420 -2.87 -33.19 -4.30
N ASP A 421 -4.10 -32.71 -4.05
CA ASP A 421 -4.75 -31.78 -4.98
C ASP A 421 -4.08 -30.41 -4.92
N LEU A 422 -3.57 -29.98 -6.07
CA LEU A 422 -2.81 -28.74 -6.22
C LEU A 422 -3.62 -27.54 -5.76
N GLU A 423 -4.93 -27.47 -6.03
CA GLU A 423 -5.74 -26.30 -5.71
C GLU A 423 -6.39 -26.40 -4.32
N GLY A 424 -6.97 -27.56 -4.03
CA GLY A 424 -7.75 -27.83 -2.83
C GLY A 424 -6.89 -28.06 -1.58
N ASP A 425 -5.80 -28.81 -1.71
CA ASP A 425 -4.96 -29.20 -0.57
C ASP A 425 -3.73 -28.32 -0.44
N LEU A 426 -3.11 -27.93 -1.57
CA LEU A 426 -1.88 -27.14 -1.60
C LEU A 426 -2.09 -25.65 -1.94
N GLY A 427 -3.31 -25.23 -2.31
CA GLY A 427 -3.64 -23.82 -2.57
C GLY A 427 -2.92 -23.19 -3.78
N ILE A 428 -2.50 -24.03 -4.73
CA ILE A 428 -1.79 -23.70 -5.96
C ILE A 428 -2.82 -23.44 -7.07
N ASP A 429 -3.16 -22.16 -7.25
CA ASP A 429 -4.04 -21.69 -8.32
C ASP A 429 -3.44 -21.90 -9.73
N SER A 430 -4.29 -21.81 -10.76
CA SER A 430 -3.90 -22.02 -12.16
C SER A 430 -2.86 -21.03 -12.68
N LEU A 431 -2.68 -19.87 -12.04
CA LEU A 431 -1.68 -18.87 -12.41
C LEU A 431 -0.29 -19.25 -11.88
N LYS A 432 -0.21 -19.67 -10.61
CA LYS A 432 1.02 -20.22 -10.01
C LYS A 432 1.49 -21.49 -10.70
N ARG A 433 0.55 -22.32 -11.18
CA ARG A 433 0.88 -23.50 -12.01
C ARG A 433 1.57 -23.13 -13.30
N MET A 434 1.11 -22.07 -13.99
CA MET A 434 1.76 -21.59 -15.22
C MET A 434 3.14 -20.97 -14.97
N GLU A 435 3.32 -20.23 -13.87
CA GLU A 435 4.64 -19.68 -13.50
C GLU A 435 5.68 -20.79 -13.22
N VAL A 436 5.27 -21.83 -12.49
CA VAL A 436 6.14 -22.97 -12.19
C VAL A 436 6.41 -23.79 -13.46
N LEU A 437 5.40 -24.02 -14.31
CA LEU A 437 5.56 -24.71 -15.59
C LEU A 437 6.53 -23.97 -16.52
N SER A 438 6.47 -22.62 -16.59
CA SER A 438 7.43 -21.81 -17.34
C SER A 438 8.86 -22.00 -16.83
N THR A 439 9.03 -22.01 -15.51
CA THR A 439 10.35 -22.23 -14.88
C THR A 439 10.90 -23.62 -15.22
N LEU A 440 10.03 -24.64 -15.31
CA LEU A 440 10.41 -26.01 -15.66
C LEU A 440 10.71 -26.18 -17.15
N ILE A 441 9.96 -25.51 -18.02
CA ILE A 441 10.19 -25.45 -19.48
C ILE A 441 11.58 -24.90 -19.75
N ASP A 442 11.93 -23.78 -19.11
CA ASP A 442 13.22 -23.13 -19.30
C ASP A 442 14.37 -23.90 -18.64
N ARG A 443 14.15 -24.48 -17.46
CA ARG A 443 15.18 -25.18 -16.70
C ARG A 443 15.51 -26.57 -17.24
N PHE A 444 14.54 -27.26 -17.86
CA PHE A 444 14.70 -28.65 -18.32
C PHE A 444 14.50 -28.83 -19.83
N GLY A 445 14.33 -27.75 -20.60
CA GLY A 445 14.22 -27.81 -22.06
C GLY A 445 12.92 -28.46 -22.56
N LEU A 446 11.85 -28.38 -21.77
CA LEU A 446 10.55 -29.02 -22.04
C LEU A 446 9.67 -28.18 -22.99
N HIS A 447 10.24 -27.50 -23.98
CA HIS A 447 9.49 -26.57 -24.84
C HIS A 447 8.32 -27.23 -25.61
N HIS A 448 8.36 -28.56 -25.79
CA HIS A 448 7.29 -29.35 -26.40
C HIS A 448 6.06 -29.57 -25.49
N VAL A 449 6.17 -29.27 -24.19
CA VAL A 449 5.10 -29.34 -23.20
C VAL A 449 4.27 -28.05 -23.17
N ALA A 450 4.86 -26.92 -23.56
CA ALA A 450 4.23 -25.59 -23.53
C ALA A 450 2.97 -25.49 -24.41
N ASP A 451 2.91 -26.28 -25.48
CA ASP A 451 1.81 -26.27 -26.47
C ASP A 451 0.70 -27.30 -26.16
N ASP A 452 0.88 -28.15 -25.14
CA ASP A 452 -0.07 -29.21 -24.81
C ASP A 452 -1.09 -28.76 -23.75
N THR A 453 -2.31 -28.48 -24.20
CA THR A 453 -3.43 -28.03 -23.34
C THR A 453 -3.81 -29.02 -22.23
N ARG A 454 -3.37 -30.29 -22.29
CA ARG A 454 -3.64 -31.30 -21.24
C ARG A 454 -2.94 -30.99 -19.92
N PHE A 455 -1.90 -30.15 -19.94
CA PHE A 455 -1.19 -29.70 -18.74
C PHE A 455 -2.05 -28.90 -17.78
N ALA A 456 -2.95 -28.06 -18.31
CA ALA A 456 -3.86 -27.26 -17.50
C ALA A 456 -4.95 -28.09 -16.81
N LEU A 457 -5.13 -29.35 -17.22
CA LEU A 457 -6.18 -30.25 -16.73
C LEU A 457 -5.72 -31.17 -15.59
N GLN A 458 -4.42 -31.20 -15.26
CA GLN A 458 -3.91 -32.07 -14.20
C GLN A 458 -4.06 -31.38 -12.84
N SER A 459 -4.56 -32.12 -11.85
CA SER A 459 -4.83 -31.62 -10.50
C SER A 459 -3.79 -32.05 -9.48
N THR A 460 -2.83 -32.91 -9.81
CA THR A 460 -1.77 -33.39 -8.90
C THR A 460 -0.36 -33.26 -9.50
N LEU A 461 0.68 -33.24 -8.66
CA LEU A 461 2.08 -33.20 -9.10
C LEU A 461 2.49 -34.51 -9.81
N GLY A 462 1.97 -35.65 -9.34
CA GLY A 462 2.20 -36.97 -9.92
C GLY A 462 1.61 -37.11 -11.33
N ASP A 463 0.44 -36.54 -11.58
CA ASP A 463 -0.20 -36.52 -12.90
C ASP A 463 0.58 -35.65 -13.89
N LEU A 464 1.05 -34.48 -13.44
CA LEU A 464 1.91 -33.62 -14.24
C LEU A 464 3.23 -34.31 -14.61
N ALA A 465 3.88 -34.98 -13.66
CA ALA A 465 5.13 -35.70 -13.92
C ALA A 465 4.95 -36.81 -14.97
N ARG A 466 3.87 -37.60 -14.86
CA ARG A 466 3.55 -38.66 -15.82
C ARG A 466 3.29 -38.12 -17.22
N LEU A 467 2.54 -37.01 -17.33
CA LEU A 467 2.25 -36.37 -18.61
C LEU A 467 3.53 -35.84 -19.30
N ILE A 468 4.47 -35.26 -18.53
CA ILE A 468 5.76 -34.81 -19.06
C ILE A 468 6.59 -36.00 -19.55
N ASP A 469 6.67 -37.08 -18.78
CA ASP A 469 7.42 -38.28 -19.16
C ASP A 469 6.81 -39.00 -20.38
N GLU A 470 5.50 -38.97 -20.55
CA GLU A 470 4.81 -39.48 -21.74
C GLU A 470 5.08 -38.62 -22.98
N THR A 471 4.99 -37.29 -22.84
CA THR A 471 5.20 -36.34 -23.93
C THR A 471 6.67 -36.31 -24.38
N GLY A 472 7.61 -36.47 -23.45
CA GLY A 472 9.04 -36.62 -23.72
C GLY A 472 9.43 -37.96 -24.36
N ARG A 473 8.66 -39.03 -24.13
CA ARG A 473 8.85 -40.33 -24.82
C ARG A 473 8.33 -40.33 -26.25
N THR A 474 7.33 -39.51 -26.57
CA THR A 474 6.81 -39.36 -27.95
C THR A 474 7.70 -38.52 -28.86
N THR A 475 8.66 -37.77 -28.32
CA THR A 475 9.58 -36.86 -29.06
C THR A 475 11.01 -37.42 -29.22
N GLY A 476 11.21 -38.74 -29.04
CA GLY A 476 12.51 -39.40 -29.23
C GLY A 476 13.16 -39.14 -30.61
N PRO A 477 14.49 -39.26 -30.72
CA PRO A 477 15.26 -38.73 -31.84
C PRO A 477 14.81 -39.32 -33.18
N ALA A 478 14.52 -38.45 -34.15
CA ALA A 478 14.30 -38.86 -35.53
C ALA A 478 15.53 -39.65 -36.02
N ALA A 479 15.29 -40.87 -36.50
CA ALA A 479 16.32 -41.72 -37.08
C ALA A 479 17.06 -40.98 -38.22
N PRO A 480 18.39 -41.15 -38.35
CA PRO A 480 19.15 -40.45 -39.37
C PRO A 480 18.71 -40.90 -40.77
N THR A 481 18.17 -39.97 -41.55
CA THR A 481 17.98 -40.14 -43.00
C THR A 481 19.34 -40.31 -43.66
N ALA A 482 19.57 -41.51 -44.18
CA ALA A 482 20.74 -41.83 -45.00
C ALA A 482 20.76 -40.94 -46.27
N VAL A 483 21.79 -40.12 -46.40
CA VAL A 483 22.14 -39.48 -47.67
C VAL A 483 22.70 -40.56 -48.60
N ARG A 484 21.97 -40.85 -49.68
CA ARG A 484 22.53 -41.53 -50.85
C ARG A 484 23.53 -40.58 -51.51
N ALA A 485 24.80 -40.97 -51.53
CA ALA A 485 25.79 -40.38 -52.42
C ALA A 485 25.58 -40.96 -53.82
N ASP A 486 25.25 -40.11 -54.79
CA ASP A 486 25.55 -40.39 -56.19
C ASP A 486 27.06 -40.27 -56.39
N GLY A 487 27.64 -41.35 -56.93
CA GLY A 487 29.07 -41.52 -57.23
C GLY A 487 29.38 -42.97 -57.54
#